data_AF-M2XGL5-F1
#
_entry.id   AF-M2XGL5-F1
#
_cell.length_a   1.000
_cell.length_b   1.000
_cell.length_c   1.000
_cell.angle_alpha   90.00
_cell.angle_beta   90.00
_cell.angle_gamma   90.00
#
_symmetry.space_group_name_H-M   'P 1'
#
loop_
_entity.id
_entity.type
_entity.pdbx_description
1 polymer ?
#
loop_
_entity_poly.entity_id
_entity_poly.type
_entity_poly.pdbx_seq_one_letter_code
_entity_poly.pdbx_strand_id
1 'polypeptide(L)'
;MLLLRSDSHTCSAGAVSALAIGLGAADVMTALATGETWLRVPESVRVDFVGEPPWYIGGKDIILYILRRLKRNTAAADRVIEFGGSSAAALSCDARFAICNMCTAQSNTFARPLWWQLLPPR
;
A
#
# COMPACT_ATOMS: atom_id res chain seq x y z
N MET A 1 8.41 -7.61 4.92
CA MET A 1 7.93 -8.88 4.32
C MET A 1 7.46 -8.60 2.89
N LEU A 2 7.79 -9.47 1.93
CA LEU A 2 7.30 -9.40 0.55
C LEU A 2 6.21 -10.46 0.36
N LEU A 3 5.05 -10.07 -0.17
CA LEU A 3 3.91 -10.94 -0.45
C LEU A 3 3.56 -10.87 -1.94
N LEU A 4 3.55 -12.05 -2.58
CA LEU A 4 3.16 -12.23 -3.97
C LEU A 4 1.94 -13.12 -4.01
N ARG A 5 0.88 -12.68 -4.68
CA ARG A 5 -0.34 -13.47 -4.85
C ARG A 5 -0.99 -13.13 -6.18
N SER A 6 -1.65 -14.13 -6.77
CA SER A 6 -2.41 -13.98 -8.01
C SER A 6 -3.79 -13.38 -7.73
N ASP A 7 -3.81 -12.19 -7.12
CA ASP A 7 -5.01 -11.40 -6.89
C ASP A 7 -4.67 -9.90 -6.99
N SER A 8 -5.59 -9.13 -7.53
CA SER A 8 -5.41 -7.68 -7.68
C SER A 8 -5.43 -6.95 -6.32
N HIS A 9 -6.21 -7.43 -5.36
CA HIS A 9 -6.39 -6.82 -4.04
C HIS A 9 -5.36 -7.32 -3.00
N THR A 10 -4.30 -7.99 -3.48
CA THR A 10 -3.12 -8.39 -2.69
C THR A 10 -2.53 -7.20 -1.90
N CYS A 11 -2.66 -5.99 -2.43
CA CYS A 11 -2.27 -4.73 -1.81
C CYS A 11 -2.84 -4.50 -0.40
N SER A 12 -3.93 -5.19 -0.03
CA SER A 12 -4.52 -5.16 1.32
C SER A 12 -3.52 -5.55 2.42
N ALA A 13 -2.57 -6.43 2.12
CA ALA A 13 -1.53 -6.81 3.08
C ALA A 13 -0.54 -5.67 3.38
N GLY A 14 -0.62 -4.56 2.65
CA GLY A 14 -0.01 -3.30 3.03
C GLY A 14 -0.39 -2.88 4.45
N ALA A 15 -1.62 -3.14 4.91
CA ALA A 15 -2.09 -2.74 6.24
C ALA A 15 -1.24 -3.32 7.40
N VAL A 16 -0.61 -4.48 7.17
CA VAL A 16 0.30 -5.15 8.13
C VAL A 16 1.77 -4.91 7.81
N SER A 17 2.07 -3.84 7.09
CA SER A 17 3.44 -3.40 6.78
C SER A 17 4.23 -4.37 5.88
N ALA A 18 3.54 -5.05 4.96
CA ALA A 18 4.15 -5.86 3.92
C ALA A 18 4.14 -5.13 2.57
N LEU A 19 5.18 -5.37 1.76
CA LEU A 19 5.15 -5.03 0.34
C LEU A 19 4.35 -6.12 -0.36
N ALA A 20 3.19 -5.77 -0.88
CA ALA A 20 2.24 -6.72 -1.42
C ALA A 20 1.96 -6.40 -2.89
N ILE A 21 2.36 -7.31 -3.78
CA ILE A 21 2.31 -7.13 -5.23
C ILE A 21 1.43 -8.21 -5.83
N GLY A 22 0.42 -7.79 -6.57
CA GLY A 22 -0.40 -8.68 -7.39
C GLY A 22 0.39 -9.04 -8.65
N LEU A 23 0.63 -10.32 -8.88
CA LEU A 23 1.31 -10.82 -10.08
C LEU A 23 0.40 -11.80 -10.83
N GLY A 24 0.75 -12.09 -12.09
CA GLY A 24 0.07 -13.14 -12.83
C GLY A 24 0.27 -14.51 -12.18
N ALA A 25 -0.67 -15.44 -12.42
CA ALA A 25 -0.57 -16.79 -11.88
C ALA A 25 0.76 -17.48 -12.28
N ALA A 26 1.23 -17.27 -13.51
CA ALA A 26 2.50 -17.81 -13.99
C ALA A 26 3.69 -17.30 -13.17
N ASP A 27 3.77 -15.98 -12.92
CA ASP A 27 4.87 -15.38 -12.16
C ASP A 27 4.91 -15.86 -10.70
N VAL A 28 3.72 -15.99 -10.08
CA VAL A 28 3.60 -16.55 -8.73
C VAL A 28 4.03 -18.01 -8.71
N MET A 29 3.65 -18.81 -9.71
CA MET A 29 4.09 -20.20 -9.81
C MET A 29 5.60 -20.31 -10.04
N THR A 30 6.20 -19.43 -10.85
CA THR A 30 7.66 -19.35 -11.01
C THR A 30 8.32 -19.03 -9.68
N ALA A 31 7.84 -18.02 -8.94
CA ALA A 31 8.38 -17.66 -7.63
C ALA A 31 8.24 -18.80 -6.60
N LEU A 32 7.16 -19.57 -6.66
CA LEU A 32 6.97 -20.76 -5.81
C LEU A 32 7.93 -21.90 -6.20
N ALA A 33 8.23 -22.07 -7.48
CA ALA A 33 9.09 -23.13 -7.98
C ALA A 33 10.58 -22.84 -7.77
N THR A 34 11.00 -21.58 -7.94
CA THR A 34 12.41 -21.17 -7.87
C THR A 34 12.80 -20.52 -6.54
N GLY A 35 11.82 -20.05 -5.76
CA GLY A 35 12.05 -19.21 -4.58
C GLY A 35 12.42 -17.76 -4.90
N GLU A 36 12.45 -17.39 -6.18
CA GLU A 36 12.94 -16.09 -6.66
C GLU A 36 11.98 -15.51 -7.71
N THR A 37 11.88 -14.18 -7.74
CA THR A 37 11.07 -13.47 -8.73
C THR A 37 11.78 -12.22 -9.24
N TRP A 38 11.43 -11.79 -10.44
CA TRP A 38 11.92 -10.55 -11.02
C TRP A 38 10.89 -9.45 -10.81
N LEU A 39 11.29 -8.41 -10.08
CA LEU A 39 10.47 -7.23 -9.85
C LEU A 39 11.23 -5.98 -10.31
N ARG A 40 10.58 -5.17 -11.13
CA ARG A 40 11.06 -3.80 -11.40
C ARG A 40 10.89 -3.00 -10.12
N VAL A 41 11.95 -2.34 -9.65
CA VAL A 41 11.87 -1.44 -8.49
C VAL A 41 10.92 -0.29 -8.83
N PRO A 42 9.76 -0.17 -8.14
CA PRO A 42 8.81 0.89 -8.41
C PRO A 42 9.25 2.19 -7.71
N GLU A 43 8.89 3.33 -8.28
CA GLU A 43 9.00 4.62 -7.57
C GLU A 43 7.99 4.66 -6.41
N SER A 44 8.25 5.40 -5.34
CA SER A 44 7.32 5.52 -4.22
C SER A 44 6.65 6.91 -4.14
N VAL A 45 5.39 6.92 -3.71
CA VAL A 45 4.60 8.12 -3.42
C VAL A 45 4.15 8.04 -1.98
N ARG A 46 4.48 9.05 -1.19
CA ARG A 46 4.14 9.09 0.22
C ARG A 46 2.90 9.94 0.49
N VAL A 47 1.97 9.39 1.28
CA VAL A 47 0.79 10.07 1.81
C VAL A 47 0.92 10.12 3.33
N ASP A 48 1.16 11.32 3.85
CA ASP A 48 1.25 11.56 5.28
C ASP A 48 -0.10 12.04 5.84
N PHE A 49 -0.61 11.31 6.83
CA PHE A 49 -1.79 11.68 7.61
C PHE A 49 -1.42 12.63 8.74
N VAL A 50 -2.10 13.78 8.78
CA VAL A 50 -1.94 14.82 9.80
C VAL A 50 -3.29 15.08 10.45
N GLY A 51 -3.30 15.17 11.79
CA GLY A 51 -4.52 15.33 12.59
C GLY A 51 -5.33 14.02 12.72
N GLU A 52 -6.35 14.01 13.58
CA GLU A 52 -7.19 12.83 13.78
C GLU A 52 -8.53 12.99 13.04
N PRO A 53 -8.98 11.98 12.27
CA PRO A 53 -10.30 12.02 11.67
C PRO A 53 -11.39 11.98 12.77
N PRO A 54 -12.51 12.70 12.60
CA PRO A 54 -13.67 12.55 13.47
C PRO A 54 -14.16 11.10 13.54
N TRP A 55 -14.80 10.73 14.65
CA TRP A 55 -15.24 9.35 14.94
C TRP A 55 -16.16 8.72 13.88
N TYR A 56 -16.85 9.53 13.09
CA TYR A 56 -17.77 9.09 12.04
C TYR A 56 -17.09 8.90 10.67
N ILE A 57 -15.80 9.25 10.53
CA ILE A 57 -15.03 9.06 9.29
C ILE A 57 -14.33 7.70 9.34
N GLY A 58 -14.66 6.83 8.39
CA GLY A 58 -14.05 5.50 8.26
C GLY A 58 -12.87 5.47 7.30
N GLY A 59 -12.19 4.32 7.24
CA GLY A 59 -11.11 4.07 6.27
C GLY A 59 -11.55 4.25 4.82
N LYS A 60 -12.81 3.93 4.51
CA LYS A 60 -13.41 4.11 3.17
C LYS A 60 -13.47 5.57 2.75
N ASP A 61 -13.87 6.46 3.66
CA ASP A 61 -13.98 7.89 3.37
C ASP A 61 -12.61 8.50 3.13
N ILE A 62 -11.63 8.08 3.95
CA ILE A 62 -10.23 8.47 3.82
C ILE A 62 -9.68 8.07 2.44
N ILE A 63 -9.83 6.81 2.02
CA ILE A 63 -9.29 6.38 0.73
C ILE A 63 -10.03 7.00 -0.44
N LEU A 64 -11.35 7.19 -0.38
CA LEU A 64 -12.09 7.91 -1.43
C LEU A 64 -11.61 9.37 -1.58
N TYR A 65 -11.29 10.03 -0.46
CA TYR A 65 -10.68 11.36 -0.47
C TYR A 65 -9.29 11.36 -1.13
N ILE A 66 -8.44 10.40 -0.78
CA ILE A 66 -7.10 10.23 -1.36
C ILE A 66 -7.20 9.95 -2.86
N LEU A 67 -8.06 9.01 -3.29
CA LEU A 67 -8.25 8.67 -4.70
C LEU A 67 -8.73 9.89 -5.52
N ARG A 68 -9.57 10.74 -4.93
CA ARG A 68 -10.01 12.00 -5.53
C ARG A 68 -8.85 12.99 -5.67
N ARG A 69 -7.98 13.09 -4.67
CA ARG A 69 -6.79 13.97 -4.69
C ARG A 69 -5.73 13.49 -5.68
N LEU A 70 -5.46 12.19 -5.72
CA LEU A 70 -4.46 11.56 -6.59
C LEU A 70 -4.88 11.47 -8.06
N LYS A 71 -6.15 11.78 -8.38
CA LYS A 71 -6.75 11.75 -9.72
C LYS A 71 -6.35 10.49 -10.51
N ARG A 72 -7.18 9.44 -10.39
CA ARG A 72 -7.21 8.09 -11.03
C ARG A 72 -6.13 7.57 -12.00
N ASN A 73 -5.33 8.38 -12.69
CA ASN A 73 -4.52 7.95 -13.83
C ASN A 73 -3.14 8.59 -13.98
N THR A 74 -2.66 9.46 -13.07
CA THR A 74 -1.41 10.22 -13.33
C THR A 74 -0.38 10.23 -12.22
N ALA A 75 -0.77 10.25 -10.94
CA ALA A 75 0.20 10.42 -9.86
C ALA A 75 0.75 9.10 -9.29
N ALA A 76 -0.03 8.03 -9.28
CA ALA A 76 0.32 6.78 -8.58
C ALA A 76 0.48 5.54 -9.48
N ALA A 77 0.17 5.65 -10.78
CA ALA A 77 0.33 4.56 -11.73
C ALA A 77 1.79 4.05 -11.75
N ASP A 78 1.99 2.74 -11.70
CA ASP A 78 3.28 2.05 -11.62
C ASP A 78 4.19 2.44 -10.44
N ARG A 79 3.62 3.11 -9.43
CA ARG A 79 4.32 3.48 -8.20
C ARG A 79 3.84 2.64 -7.03
N VAL A 80 4.55 2.77 -5.92
CA VAL A 80 4.15 2.25 -4.62
C VAL A 80 3.62 3.38 -3.75
N ILE A 81 2.39 3.25 -3.26
CA ILE A 81 1.86 4.22 -2.30
C ILE A 81 2.25 3.82 -0.89
N GLU A 82 2.92 4.74 -0.19
CA GLU A 82 3.30 4.66 1.21
C GLU A 82 2.37 5.50 2.07
N PHE A 83 1.70 4.85 3.03
CA PHE A 83 0.90 5.54 4.05
C PHE A 83 1.71 5.76 5.32
N GLY A 84 1.76 7.00 5.79
CA GLY A 84 2.53 7.39 6.97
C GLY A 84 1.95 8.62 7.67
N GLY A 85 2.75 9.26 8.51
CA GLY A 85 2.38 10.47 9.25
C GLY A 85 2.07 10.18 10.72
N SER A 86 2.07 11.24 11.54
CA SER A 86 1.86 11.15 13.00
C SER A 86 0.54 10.47 13.36
N SER A 87 -0.47 10.64 12.51
CA SER A 87 -1.82 10.14 12.75
C SER A 87 -2.09 8.77 12.14
N ALA A 88 -1.15 8.20 11.38
CA ALA A 88 -1.33 6.86 10.82
C ALA A 88 -1.48 5.78 11.92
N ALA A 89 -0.86 6.02 13.09
CA ALA A 89 -0.99 5.16 14.25
C ALA A 89 -2.40 5.17 14.86
N ALA A 90 -3.14 6.29 14.74
CA ALA A 90 -4.49 6.45 15.26
C ALA A 90 -5.54 5.69 14.41
N LEU A 91 -5.20 5.28 13.18
CA LEU A 91 -6.08 4.48 12.34
C LEU A 91 -6.24 3.08 12.92
N SER A 92 -7.49 2.62 13.04
CA SER A 92 -7.78 1.23 13.38
C SER A 92 -7.23 0.26 12.34
N CYS A 93 -7.02 -1.00 12.72
CA CYS A 93 -6.56 -2.03 11.80
C CYS A 93 -7.49 -2.15 10.58
N ASP A 94 -8.80 -2.17 10.82
CA ASP A 94 -9.82 -2.24 9.78
C ASP A 94 -9.75 -1.04 8.81
N ALA A 95 -9.56 0.17 9.34
CA ALA A 95 -9.39 1.36 8.50
C ALA A 95 -8.16 1.25 7.59
N ARG A 96 -7.04 0.73 8.11
CA ARG A 96 -5.82 0.50 7.32
C ARG A 96 -6.05 -0.53 6.21
N PHE A 97 -6.77 -1.61 6.50
CA PHE A 97 -7.15 -2.61 5.50
C PHE A 97 -8.04 -2.02 4.42
N ALA A 98 -9.07 -1.25 4.79
CA ALA A 98 -9.94 -0.58 3.83
C ALA A 98 -9.17 0.36 2.89
N ILE A 99 -8.22 1.13 3.44
CA ILE A 99 -7.36 2.03 2.68
C ILE A 99 -6.47 1.25 1.71
N CYS A 100 -5.73 0.24 2.22
CA CYS A 100 -4.80 -0.53 1.40
C CYS A 100 -5.51 -1.33 0.30
N ASN A 101 -6.69 -1.88 0.58
CA ASN A 101 -7.46 -2.67 -0.37
C ASN A 101 -7.85 -1.86 -1.63
N MET A 102 -8.33 -0.63 -1.43
CA MET A 102 -8.76 0.23 -2.54
C MET A 102 -7.61 0.90 -3.32
N CYS A 103 -6.36 0.68 -2.91
CA CYS A 103 -5.19 1.13 -3.66
C CYS A 103 -4.89 0.28 -4.90
N THR A 104 -5.53 -0.89 -5.03
CA THR A 104 -5.50 -1.74 -6.25
C THR A 104 -5.75 -0.94 -7.52
N ALA A 105 -6.63 0.06 -7.46
CA ALA A 105 -7.05 0.83 -8.62
C ALA A 105 -5.99 1.82 -9.13
N GLN A 106 -4.89 2.03 -8.38
CA GLN A 106 -3.90 3.05 -8.71
C GLN A 106 -2.45 2.57 -8.68
N SER A 107 -2.10 1.50 -7.94
CA SER A 107 -0.70 1.17 -7.63
C SER A 107 -0.53 -0.18 -6.91
N ASN A 108 0.69 -0.73 -6.93
CA ASN A 108 1.12 -1.68 -5.89
C ASN A 108 1.19 -0.96 -4.54
N THR A 109 0.79 -1.58 -3.43
CA THR A 109 0.71 -0.87 -2.12
C THR A 109 1.72 -1.41 -1.13
N PHE A 110 2.38 -0.49 -0.44
CA PHE A 110 3.28 -0.76 0.67
C PHE A 110 2.94 0.19 1.81
N ALA A 111 2.35 -0.26 2.91
CA ALA A 111 2.38 0.59 4.10
C ALA A 111 3.75 0.43 4.75
N ARG A 112 4.50 1.52 4.83
CA ARG A 112 5.79 1.52 5.51
C ARG A 112 5.52 1.60 7.03
N PRO A 113 5.95 0.65 7.84
CA PRO A 113 5.85 0.76 9.29
C PRO A 113 6.75 1.90 9.78
N LEU A 114 6.32 2.58 10.86
CA LEU A 114 7.10 3.59 11.60
C LEU A 114 8.57 3.17 11.86
N TRP A 115 8.83 1.87 12.02
CA TRP A 115 10.17 1.31 12.28
C TRP A 115 11.17 1.44 11.12
N TRP A 116 10.71 1.64 9.87
CA TRP A 116 11.62 1.84 8.73
C TRP A 116 12.19 3.28 8.68
N GLN A 117 11.79 4.18 9.59
CA GLN A 117 12.44 5.48 9.77
C GLN A 117 13.81 5.40 10.48
N LEU A 118 14.19 4.22 11.00
CA LEU A 118 15.50 3.99 11.61
C LEU A 118 16.60 3.63 10.62
N LEU A 119 16.28 3.46 9.33
CA LEU A 119 17.29 3.32 8.29
C LEU A 119 17.57 4.69 7.69
N PRO A 120 18.83 5.17 7.72
CA PRO A 120 19.18 6.47 7.21
C PRO A 120 18.81 6.58 5.72
N PRO A 121 18.33 7.75 5.27
CA PRO A 121 18.14 7.99 3.85
C PRO A 121 19.50 7.82 3.15
N ARG A 122 19.55 6.96 2.14
CA ARG A 122 20.61 7.01 1.14
C ARG A 122 20.27 8.10 0.13
#